data_AF-A0A7C9EKQ0-F1
#
_entry.id   AF-A0A7C9EKQ0-F1
#
_cell.length_a   1.000
_cell.length_b   1.000
_cell.length_c   1.000
_cell.angle_alpha   90.00
_cell.angle_beta   90.00
_cell.angle_gamma   90.00
#
_symmetry.space_group_name_H-M   'P 1'
#
loop_
_entity.id
_entity.type
_entity.pdbx_description
1 polymer ?
#
loop_
_entity_poly.entity_id
_entity_poly.type
_entity_poly.pdbx_seq_one_letter_code
_entity_poly.pdbx_strand_id
1 'polypeptide(L)'
;AGYISDVLLHRRELARPLMMALTLATMTAGHLIIASGFSGNLYIGTILVGICYGSQWSLMPTMTSEIFGVVHMGTIFNTIAVASPLGTYLLSVWVIGHIYDKEAGESNSCSGIHCFMASFFILACVSFLGFLVALTLFFRTRAFYKSVVLRRLRHSQRR
;
A
#
# COMPACT_ATOMS: atom_id res chain seq x y z
N ALA A 1 -20.21 30.16 -2.93
CA ALA A 1 -19.99 29.18 -1.84
C ALA A 1 -19.64 27.76 -2.31
N GLY A 2 -19.76 27.39 -3.60
CA GLY A 2 -19.44 26.04 -4.09
C GLY A 2 -17.95 25.75 -4.38
N TYR A 3 -17.12 26.76 -4.62
CA TYR A 3 -15.73 26.56 -5.07
C TYR A 3 -14.86 25.78 -4.08
N ILE A 4 -15.02 26.01 -2.77
CA ILE A 4 -14.25 25.28 -1.75
C ILE A 4 -14.73 23.84 -1.65
N SER A 5 -16.05 23.59 -1.79
CA SER A 5 -16.61 22.24 -1.75
C SER A 5 -16.20 21.42 -2.98
N ASP A 6 -16.21 22.03 -4.17
CA ASP A 6 -15.75 21.40 -5.41
C ASP A 6 -14.23 21.21 -5.44
N VAL A 7 -13.45 22.15 -4.91
CA VAL A 7 -12.00 21.98 -4.75
C VAL A 7 -11.69 20.92 -3.70
N LEU A 8 -12.46 20.81 -2.62
CA LEU A 8 -12.29 19.79 -1.59
C LEU A 8 -12.73 18.40 -2.08
N LEU A 9 -13.82 18.29 -2.87
CA LEU A 9 -14.20 17.06 -3.57
C LEU A 9 -13.15 16.67 -4.64
N HIS A 10 -12.65 17.62 -5.43
CA HIS A 10 -11.55 17.39 -6.40
C HIS A 10 -10.25 16.96 -5.72
N ARG A 11 -9.95 17.55 -4.56
CA ARG A 11 -8.80 17.18 -3.72
C ARG A 11 -8.99 15.79 -3.13
N ARG A 12 -10.22 15.34 -2.82
CA ARG A 12 -10.47 14.00 -2.28
C ARG A 12 -10.17 12.89 -3.29
N GLU A 13 -10.57 13.04 -4.56
CA GLU A 13 -10.28 12.01 -5.58
C GLU A 13 -8.77 11.91 -5.85
N LEU A 14 -8.06 13.04 -5.98
CA LEU A 14 -6.60 13.05 -6.13
C LEU A 14 -5.86 12.71 -4.84
N ALA A 15 -6.48 12.90 -3.68
CA ALA A 15 -5.91 12.54 -2.40
C ALA A 15 -5.87 11.02 -2.22
N ARG A 16 -6.81 10.22 -2.74
CA ARG A 16 -6.80 8.77 -2.47
C ARG A 16 -5.57 8.05 -3.04
N PRO A 17 -5.17 8.22 -4.32
CA PRO A 17 -3.94 7.62 -4.82
C PRO A 17 -2.68 8.20 -4.17
N LEU A 18 -2.71 9.48 -3.81
CA LEU A 18 -1.60 10.14 -3.10
C LEU A 18 -1.47 9.59 -1.67
N MET A 19 -2.58 9.41 -0.96
CA MET A 19 -2.63 8.77 0.36
C MET A 19 -2.18 7.31 0.29
N MET A 20 -2.53 6.59 -0.78
CA MET A 20 -2.03 5.24 -1.03
C MET A 20 -0.50 5.21 -1.18
N ALA A 21 0.07 6.14 -1.96
CA ALA A 21 1.52 6.27 -2.09
C ALA A 21 2.18 6.66 -0.74
N LEU A 22 1.58 7.59 0.01
CA LEU A 22 2.08 7.97 1.33
C LEU A 22 2.05 6.80 2.32
N THR A 23 0.96 6.02 2.36
CA THR A 23 0.86 4.85 3.25
C THR A 23 1.84 3.75 2.88
N LEU A 24 2.13 3.56 1.58
CA LEU A 24 3.19 2.66 1.11
C LEU A 24 4.60 3.14 1.55
N ALA A 25 4.87 4.44 1.48
CA ALA A 25 6.13 5.01 1.94
C ALA A 25 6.31 4.87 3.45
N THR A 26 5.29 5.19 4.24
CA THR A 26 5.33 5.03 5.71
C THR A 26 5.38 3.56 6.11
N MET A 27 4.72 2.67 5.37
CA MET A 27 4.83 1.22 5.58
C MET A 27 6.25 0.72 5.29
N THR A 28 6.91 1.22 4.24
CA THR A 28 8.32 0.93 3.95
C THR A 28 9.21 1.35 5.13
N ALA A 29 9.00 2.56 5.65
CA ALA A 29 9.72 3.05 6.83
C ALA A 29 9.48 2.16 8.07
N GLY A 30 8.24 1.68 8.27
CA GLY A 30 7.91 0.74 9.33
C GLY A 30 8.69 -0.57 9.25
N HIS A 31 8.82 -1.15 8.06
CA HIS A 31 9.63 -2.37 7.86
C HIS A 31 11.12 -2.12 8.12
N LEU A 32 11.66 -0.96 7.69
CA LEU A 32 13.04 -0.57 7.97
C LEU A 32 13.31 -0.34 9.46
N ILE A 33 12.36 0.26 10.18
CA ILE A 33 12.44 0.43 11.63
C ILE A 33 12.54 -0.94 12.30
N ILE A 34 11.70 -1.91 11.92
CA ILE A 34 11.77 -3.26 12.49
C ILE A 34 13.13 -3.91 12.16
N ALA A 35 13.62 -3.76 10.94
CA ALA A 35 14.92 -4.30 10.53
C ALA A 35 16.11 -3.69 11.31
N SER A 36 16.03 -2.44 11.74
CA SER A 36 17.15 -1.72 12.38
C SER A 36 17.56 -2.22 13.78
N GLY A 37 16.77 -3.09 14.41
CA GLY A 37 17.22 -3.84 15.58
C GLY A 37 17.39 -3.10 16.91
N PHE A 38 16.99 -1.84 17.05
CA PHE A 38 17.12 -1.13 18.32
C PHE A 38 15.99 -1.48 19.32
N SER A 39 16.20 -1.24 20.61
CA SER A 39 15.21 -1.54 21.66
C SER A 39 13.88 -0.80 21.42
N GLY A 40 12.78 -1.54 21.31
CA GLY A 40 11.43 -0.99 21.06
C GLY A 40 11.09 -0.80 19.57
N ASN A 41 11.97 -1.17 18.65
CA ASN A 41 11.74 -1.13 17.20
C ASN A 41 10.49 -1.89 16.75
N LEU A 42 10.23 -3.08 17.31
CA LEU A 42 9.07 -3.91 16.99
C LEU A 42 7.77 -3.19 17.36
N TYR A 43 7.72 -2.52 18.51
CA TYR A 43 6.52 -1.81 18.96
C TYR A 43 6.19 -0.64 18.02
N ILE A 44 7.18 0.21 17.75
CA ILE A 44 7.02 1.38 16.88
C ILE A 44 6.70 0.94 15.44
N GLY A 45 7.44 -0.04 14.92
CA GLY A 45 7.30 -0.51 13.56
C GLY A 45 5.96 -1.20 13.30
N THR A 46 5.51 -2.08 14.19
CA THR A 46 4.21 -2.78 14.02
C THR A 46 3.02 -1.84 14.11
N ILE A 47 3.05 -0.84 14.99
CA ILE A 47 2.02 0.20 15.05
C ILE A 47 1.96 0.97 13.73
N LEU A 48 3.11 1.41 13.21
CA LEU A 48 3.18 2.17 11.97
C LEU A 48 2.68 1.34 10.78
N VAL A 49 3.14 0.10 10.64
CA VAL A 49 2.68 -0.82 9.59
C VAL A 49 1.19 -1.11 9.73
N GLY A 50 0.69 -1.36 10.94
CA GLY A 50 -0.72 -1.65 11.20
C GLY A 50 -1.66 -0.51 10.79
N ILE A 51 -1.33 0.74 11.14
CA ILE A 51 -2.11 1.92 10.74
C ILE A 51 -2.15 2.06 9.21
N CYS A 52 -0.99 1.90 8.56
CA CYS A 52 -0.89 2.04 7.10
C CYS A 52 -1.67 0.94 6.39
N TYR A 53 -1.53 -0.31 6.84
CA TYR A 53 -2.23 -1.46 6.30
C TYR A 53 -3.75 -1.31 6.44
N GLY A 54 -4.25 -0.89 7.60
CA GLY A 54 -5.67 -0.62 7.82
C GLY A 54 -6.21 0.48 6.89
N SER A 55 -5.42 1.53 6.66
CA SER A 55 -5.77 2.58 5.69
C SER A 55 -5.89 2.03 4.27
N GLN A 56 -4.95 1.18 3.85
CA GLN A 56 -4.96 0.55 2.52
C GLN A 56 -6.20 -0.33 2.29
N TRP A 57 -6.56 -1.16 3.28
CA TRP A 57 -7.77 -1.99 3.22
C TRP A 57 -9.05 -1.17 3.10
N SER A 58 -9.09 0.02 3.69
CA SER A 58 -10.24 0.92 3.59
C SER A 58 -10.28 1.65 2.23
N LEU A 59 -9.11 2.00 1.69
CA LEU A 59 -8.99 2.69 0.40
C LEU A 59 -9.27 1.78 -0.79
N MET A 60 -8.87 0.51 -0.73
CA MET A 60 -8.97 -0.45 -1.84
C MET A 60 -10.40 -0.63 -2.40
N PRO A 61 -11.45 -0.91 -1.60
CA PRO A 61 -12.80 -1.05 -2.14
C PRO A 61 -13.31 0.29 -2.67
N THR A 62 -12.98 1.40 -2.01
CA THR A 62 -13.42 2.72 -2.48
C THR A 62 -12.82 3.03 -3.87
N MET A 63 -11.52 2.80 -4.05
CA MET A 63 -10.84 2.99 -5.34
C MET A 63 -11.36 2.07 -6.43
N THR A 64 -11.66 0.82 -6.09
CA THR A 64 -12.22 -0.16 -7.03
C THR A 64 -13.59 0.30 -7.52
N SER A 65 -14.45 0.76 -6.61
CA SER A 65 -15.79 1.26 -6.96
C SER A 65 -15.77 2.54 -7.79
N GLU A 66 -14.77 3.41 -7.58
CA GLU A 66 -14.58 4.64 -8.35
C GLU A 66 -14.06 4.35 -9.78
N ILE A 67 -13.17 3.37 -9.95
CA ILE A 67 -12.56 3.03 -11.26
C ILE A 67 -13.49 2.16 -12.11
N PHE A 68 -14.08 1.12 -11.53
CA PHE A 68 -14.84 0.09 -12.27
C PHE A 68 -16.36 0.21 -12.10
N GLY A 69 -16.83 1.10 -11.22
CA GLY A 69 -18.23 1.20 -10.85
C GLY A 69 -18.66 0.10 -9.87
N VAL A 70 -19.90 0.19 -9.39
CA VAL A 70 -20.42 -0.67 -8.32
C VAL A 70 -21.10 -1.95 -8.82
N VAL A 71 -21.42 -2.04 -10.11
CA VAL A 71 -22.27 -3.12 -10.67
C VAL A 71 -21.67 -4.51 -10.48
N HIS A 72 -20.36 -4.66 -10.72
CA HIS A 72 -19.64 -5.94 -10.57
C HIS A 72 -18.58 -5.87 -9.46
N MET A 73 -18.78 -5.01 -8.48
CA MET A 73 -17.80 -4.70 -7.43
C MET A 73 -17.34 -5.95 -6.66
N GLY A 74 -18.28 -6.86 -6.33
CA GLY A 74 -17.96 -8.11 -5.62
C GLY A 74 -16.97 -8.99 -6.39
N THR A 75 -17.19 -9.19 -7.69
CA THR A 75 -16.30 -10.01 -8.53
C THR A 75 -14.92 -9.39 -8.68
N ILE A 76 -14.86 -8.07 -8.91
CA ILE A 76 -13.60 -7.35 -9.09
C ILE A 76 -12.79 -7.35 -7.78
N PHE A 77 -13.44 -7.05 -6.65
CA PHE A 77 -12.78 -7.03 -5.36
C PHE A 77 -12.26 -8.41 -4.95
N ASN A 78 -13.03 -9.48 -5.17
CA ASN A 78 -12.55 -10.84 -4.94
C ASN A 78 -11.35 -11.20 -5.83
N THR A 79 -11.36 -10.76 -7.10
CA THR A 79 -10.23 -10.97 -8.02
C THR A 79 -8.96 -10.27 -7.51
N ILE A 80 -9.08 -9.03 -7.01
CA ILE A 80 -7.96 -8.31 -6.39
C ILE A 80 -7.51 -9.01 -5.10
N ALA A 81 -8.47 -9.51 -4.29
CA ALA A 81 -8.18 -10.17 -3.03
C ALA A 81 -7.37 -11.46 -3.18
N VAL A 82 -7.47 -12.16 -4.33
CA VAL A 82 -6.63 -13.34 -4.64
C VAL A 82 -5.13 -13.02 -4.67
N ALA A 83 -4.74 -11.75 -4.91
CA ALA A 83 -3.34 -11.34 -4.83
C ALA A 83 -2.76 -11.51 -3.41
N SER A 84 -3.58 -11.38 -2.36
CA SER A 84 -3.15 -11.49 -0.96
C SER A 84 -2.65 -12.89 -0.56
N PRO A 85 -3.42 -13.98 -0.75
CA PRO A 85 -2.93 -15.33 -0.47
C PRO A 85 -1.76 -15.71 -1.37
N LEU A 86 -1.76 -15.27 -2.63
CA LEU A 86 -0.69 -15.56 -3.58
C LEU A 86 0.63 -14.88 -3.16
N GLY A 87 0.55 -13.61 -2.76
CA GLY A 87 1.68 -12.87 -2.21
C GLY A 87 2.18 -13.44 -0.87
N THR A 88 1.26 -13.83 0.02
CA THR A 88 1.62 -14.46 1.31
C THR A 88 2.31 -15.80 1.10
N TYR A 89 1.85 -16.61 0.14
CA TYR A 89 2.49 -17.87 -0.18
C TYR A 89 3.93 -17.67 -0.69
N LEU A 90 4.11 -16.76 -1.65
CA LEU A 90 5.44 -16.49 -2.21
C LEU A 90 6.38 -15.82 -1.21
N LEU A 91 5.94 -14.77 -0.52
CA LEU A 91 6.80 -13.99 0.36
C LEU A 91 6.95 -14.63 1.74
N SER A 92 5.86 -15.06 2.36
CA SER A 92 5.88 -15.62 3.73
C SER A 92 6.37 -17.06 3.75
N VAL A 93 5.77 -17.93 2.95
CA VAL A 93 6.09 -19.36 2.99
C VAL A 93 7.41 -19.63 2.28
N TRP A 94 7.54 -19.16 1.03
CA TRP A 94 8.69 -19.54 0.21
C TRP A 94 9.96 -18.72 0.54
N VAL A 95 9.84 -17.39 0.66
CA VAL A 95 11.01 -16.54 0.93
C VAL A 95 11.35 -16.48 2.42
N ILE A 96 10.43 -16.02 3.27
CA ILE A 96 10.68 -15.82 4.70
C ILE A 96 10.88 -17.16 5.41
N GLY A 97 10.06 -18.17 5.09
CA GLY A 97 10.21 -19.52 5.64
C GLY A 97 11.58 -20.14 5.32
N HIS A 98 12.04 -20.06 4.07
CA HIS A 98 13.35 -20.60 3.69
C HIS A 98 14.52 -19.89 4.37
N ILE A 99 14.43 -18.57 4.54
CA ILE A 99 15.44 -17.79 5.29
C ILE A 99 15.43 -18.21 6.76
N TYR A 100 14.26 -18.32 7.37
CA TYR A 100 14.13 -18.73 8.76
C TYR A 100 14.69 -20.14 9.00
N ASP A 101 14.32 -21.11 8.17
CA ASP A 101 14.81 -22.49 8.30
C ASP A 101 16.34 -22.57 8.17
N LYS A 102 16.92 -21.72 7.31
CA LYS A 102 18.37 -21.61 7.16
C LYS A 102 19.04 -21.06 8.42
N GLU A 103 18.48 -20.04 9.06
CA GLU A 103 19.01 -19.45 10.30
C GLU A 103 18.71 -20.32 11.54
N ALA A 104 17.62 -21.09 11.53
CA ALA A 104 17.21 -21.98 12.62
C ALA A 104 18.08 -23.23 12.76
N GLY A 105 18.73 -23.67 11.67
CA GLY A 105 19.67 -24.79 11.65
C GLY A 105 19.13 -26.03 12.35
N GLU A 106 19.98 -26.71 13.15
CA GLU A 106 19.58 -27.90 13.90
C GLU A 106 18.71 -27.61 15.12
N SER A 107 18.70 -26.37 15.61
CA SER A 107 17.92 -25.95 16.79
C SER A 107 16.41 -25.83 16.54
N ASN A 108 15.94 -26.01 15.29
CA ASN A 108 14.54 -25.91 14.85
C ASN A 108 13.83 -24.58 15.22
N SER A 109 14.55 -23.63 15.82
CA SER A 109 14.01 -22.37 16.29
C SER A 109 15.09 -21.31 16.32
N CYS A 110 14.74 -20.10 15.88
CA CYS A 110 15.62 -18.95 15.84
C CYS A 110 14.82 -17.71 16.25
N SER A 111 15.33 -16.95 17.21
CA SER A 111 14.60 -15.86 17.85
C SER A 111 15.47 -14.64 18.03
N GLY A 112 14.90 -13.47 17.75
CA GLY A 112 15.56 -12.19 17.82
C GLY A 112 15.77 -11.55 16.46
N ILE A 113 16.35 -10.35 16.49
CA ILE A 113 16.46 -9.49 15.30
C ILE A 113 17.34 -10.13 14.22
N HIS A 114 18.43 -10.81 14.60
CA HIS A 114 19.34 -11.43 13.64
C HIS A 114 18.63 -12.42 12.70
N CYS A 115 17.62 -13.12 13.21
CA CYS A 115 16.82 -14.09 12.46
C CYS A 115 15.89 -13.45 11.43
N PHE A 116 15.28 -12.31 11.79
CA PHE A 116 14.21 -11.70 11.01
C PHE A 116 14.64 -10.44 10.25
N MET A 117 15.84 -9.92 10.49
CA MET A 117 16.33 -8.69 9.86
C MET A 117 16.30 -8.79 8.33
N ALA A 118 16.80 -9.90 7.77
CA ALA A 118 16.78 -10.14 6.34
C ALA A 118 15.34 -10.17 5.78
N SER A 119 14.43 -10.85 6.48
CA SER A 119 13.01 -10.93 6.14
C SER A 119 12.34 -9.56 6.09
N PHE A 120 12.55 -8.73 7.12
CA PHE A 120 12.00 -7.36 7.16
C PHE A 120 12.65 -6.44 6.12
N PHE A 121 13.93 -6.64 5.80
CA PHE A 121 14.59 -5.91 4.71
C PHE A 121 14.00 -6.25 3.34
N ILE A 122 13.73 -7.54 3.06
CA ILE A 122 13.06 -7.97 1.83
C ILE A 122 11.65 -7.35 1.74
N LEU A 123 10.88 -7.38 2.83
CA LEU A 123 9.56 -6.74 2.89
C LEU A 123 9.65 -5.22 2.66
N ALA A 124 10.70 -4.56 3.17
CA ALA A 124 10.97 -3.15 2.89
C ALA A 124 11.25 -2.93 1.40
N CYS A 125 12.05 -3.77 0.74
CA CYS A 125 12.29 -3.68 -0.70
C CYS A 125 11.00 -3.88 -1.52
N VAL A 126 10.19 -4.89 -1.18
CA VAL A 126 8.92 -5.16 -1.87
C VAL A 126 7.94 -3.99 -1.70
N SER A 127 7.79 -3.47 -0.48
CA SER A 127 6.94 -2.31 -0.22
C SER A 127 7.45 -1.03 -0.89
N PHE A 128 8.77 -0.83 -0.97
CA PHE A 128 9.37 0.26 -1.71
C PHE A 128 9.12 0.17 -3.22
N LEU A 129 9.23 -1.03 -3.81
CA LEU A 129 8.84 -1.24 -5.21
C LEU A 129 7.35 -0.93 -5.42
N GLY A 130 6.49 -1.37 -4.50
CA GLY A 130 5.07 -1.02 -4.49
C GLY A 130 4.85 0.50 -4.43
N PHE A 131 5.62 1.21 -3.59
CA PHE A 131 5.60 2.67 -3.52
C PHE A 131 6.00 3.31 -4.86
N LEU A 132 7.07 2.85 -5.50
CA LEU A 132 7.50 3.36 -6.81
C LEU A 132 6.47 3.13 -7.90
N VAL A 133 5.83 1.95 -7.92
CA VAL A 133 4.73 1.64 -8.84
C VAL A 133 3.55 2.56 -8.58
N ALA A 134 3.14 2.73 -7.32
CA ALA A 134 2.04 3.62 -6.94
C ALA A 134 2.36 5.09 -7.29
N LEU A 135 3.60 5.53 -7.10
CA LEU A 135 4.07 6.86 -7.46
C LEU A 135 4.07 7.06 -8.99
N THR A 136 4.56 6.08 -9.74
CA THR A 136 4.58 6.10 -11.20
C THR A 136 3.15 6.13 -11.74
N LEU A 137 2.27 5.29 -11.19
CA LEU A 137 0.85 5.28 -11.52
C LEU A 137 0.21 6.62 -11.15
N PHE A 138 0.54 7.19 -10.00
CA PHE A 138 0.07 8.52 -9.61
C PHE A 138 0.48 9.58 -10.64
N PHE A 139 1.74 9.61 -11.08
CA PHE A 139 2.19 10.57 -12.10
C PHE A 139 1.53 10.34 -13.47
N ARG A 140 1.40 9.09 -13.90
CA ARG A 140 0.71 8.72 -15.16
C ARG A 140 -0.77 9.11 -15.11
N THR A 141 -1.44 8.78 -14.00
CA THR A 141 -2.84 9.09 -13.78
C THR A 141 -3.04 10.58 -13.54
N ARG A 142 -2.07 11.31 -12.99
CA ARG A 142 -2.13 12.78 -12.84
C ARG A 142 -2.24 13.49 -14.18
N ALA A 143 -1.59 13.00 -15.24
CA ALA A 143 -1.75 13.54 -16.59
C ALA A 143 -3.18 13.31 -17.12
N PHE A 144 -3.73 12.11 -16.89
CA PHE A 144 -5.10 11.76 -17.26
C PHE A 144 -6.13 12.54 -16.43
N TYR A 145 -5.96 12.61 -15.11
CA TYR A 145 -6.82 13.37 -14.19
C TYR A 145 -6.78 14.85 -14.51
N LYS A 146 -5.63 15.45 -14.83
CA LYS A 146 -5.58 16.86 -15.26
C LYS A 146 -6.45 17.10 -16.50
N SER A 147 -6.49 16.14 -17.44
CA SER A 147 -7.34 16.20 -18.63
C SER A 147 -8.84 15.99 -18.34
N VAL A 148 -9.18 15.09 -17.42
CA VAL A 148 -10.58 14.83 -16.98
C VAL A 148 -11.12 15.98 -16.14
N VAL A 149 -10.30 16.53 -15.24
CA VAL A 149 -10.56 17.74 -14.44
C VAL A 149 -10.80 18.94 -15.34
N LEU A 150 -9.93 19.17 -16.33
CA LEU A 150 -10.12 20.24 -17.33
C LEU A 150 -11.42 20.05 -18.13
N ARG A 151 -11.76 18.82 -18.51
CA ARG A 151 -13.02 18.52 -19.22
C ARG A 151 -14.25 18.73 -18.34
N ARG A 152 -14.24 18.31 -17.07
CA ARG A 152 -15.35 18.52 -16.12
C ARG A 152 -15.54 19.99 -15.75
N LEU A 153 -14.46 20.73 -15.50
CA LEU A 153 -14.52 22.19 -15.27
C LEU A 153 -15.16 22.92 -16.47
N ARG A 154 -14.77 22.55 -17.69
CA ARG A 154 -15.33 23.11 -18.92
C ARG A 154 -16.81 22.76 -19.13
N HIS A 155 -17.27 21.62 -18.60
CA HIS A 155 -18.67 21.22 -18.64
C HIS A 155 -19.52 21.92 -17.57
N SER A 156 -18.97 22.14 -16.37
CA SER A 156 -19.65 22.84 -15.27
C SER A 156 -19.77 24.34 -15.51
N GLN A 157 -18.84 24.93 -16.29
CA GLN A 157 -18.91 26.33 -16.70
C GLN A 157 -19.90 26.58 -17.86
N ARG A 158 -20.40 25.50 -18.50
CA ARG A 158 -21.43 25.56 -19.56
C ARG A 158 -22.86 25.32 -19.05
N ARG A 159 -23.03 25.06 -17.75
CA ARG A 159 -24.34 24.97 -17.09
C ARG A 159 -24.58 26.21 -16.24
#